data_AF-A0A420BER8-F1
#
_entry.id   AF-A0A420BER8-F1
#
_cell.length_a   1.000
_cell.length_b   1.000
_cell.length_c   1.000
_cell.angle_alpha   90.00
_cell.angle_beta   90.00
_cell.angle_gamma   90.00
#
_symmetry.space_group_name_H-M   'P 1'
#
loop_
_entity.id
_entity.type
_entity.pdbx_description
1 polymer ?
#
loop_
_entity_poly.entity_id
_entity_poly.type
_entity_poly.pdbx_seq_one_letter_code
_entity_poly.pdbx_strand_id
1 'polypeptide(L)'
;MMIKTLTLNMFFLLLTMSVFSQNHAGIKSLLNKDSEFIFPQTVQKIEAALNAKTVYYEDANEEKYAKWLTNSGLELYTSLGKGNTINEIFFDIPEDQALVVEGLPFNLVMNKTTLKESAAKFSKYAAKTQKMEEGSTFPGGSKLTFKKGKHYATLIFDSKNLLRFLGLTTEFIGPGVN
;
A
#
# COMPACT_ATOMS: atom_id res chain seq x y z
N MET A 1 -23.66 -45.03 -9.49
CA MET A 1 -24.12 -43.64 -9.23
C MET A 1 -23.26 -42.90 -8.18
N MET A 2 -22.10 -43.42 -7.76
CA MET A 2 -21.23 -42.76 -6.75
C MET A 2 -20.18 -41.81 -7.36
N ILE A 3 -19.71 -42.10 -8.57
CA ILE A 3 -18.63 -41.35 -9.24
C ILE A 3 -19.09 -39.95 -9.70
N LYS A 4 -20.38 -39.80 -10.05
CA LYS A 4 -20.97 -38.51 -10.47
C LYS A 4 -21.12 -37.53 -9.30
N THR A 5 -21.36 -38.03 -8.09
CA THR A 5 -21.52 -37.19 -6.88
C THR A 5 -20.17 -36.71 -6.35
N LEU A 6 -19.13 -37.54 -6.46
CA LEU A 6 -17.77 -37.19 -6.04
C LEU A 6 -17.14 -36.10 -6.93
N THR A 7 -17.34 -36.20 -8.25
CA THR A 7 -16.87 -35.17 -9.20
C THR A 7 -17.62 -33.84 -9.05
N LEU A 8 -18.92 -33.88 -8.77
CA LEU A 8 -19.72 -32.66 -8.56
C LEU A 8 -19.32 -31.92 -7.27
N ASN A 9 -19.08 -32.65 -6.17
CA ASN A 9 -18.61 -32.04 -4.92
C ASN A 9 -17.19 -31.48 -5.02
N MET A 10 -16.30 -32.13 -5.79
CA MET A 10 -14.94 -31.63 -6.01
C MET A 10 -14.92 -30.35 -6.87
N PHE A 11 -15.87 -30.22 -7.81
CA PHE A 11 -16.06 -29.01 -8.62
C PHE A 11 -16.59 -27.84 -7.77
N PHE A 12 -17.52 -28.09 -6.85
CA PHE A 12 -17.98 -27.08 -5.88
C PHE A 12 -16.88 -26.66 -4.90
N LEU A 13 -16.02 -27.59 -4.45
CA LEU A 13 -14.89 -27.28 -3.58
C LEU A 13 -13.87 -26.36 -4.28
N LEU A 14 -13.63 -26.57 -5.59
CA LEU A 14 -12.76 -25.71 -6.41
C LEU A 14 -13.37 -24.32 -6.66
N LEU A 15 -14.69 -24.19 -6.75
CA LEU A 15 -15.39 -22.90 -6.88
C LEU A 15 -15.35 -22.06 -5.59
N THR A 16 -15.24 -22.69 -4.41
CA THR A 16 -15.09 -21.97 -3.14
C THR A 16 -13.68 -21.45 -2.89
N MET A 17 -12.69 -21.91 -3.66
CA MET A 17 -11.34 -21.36 -3.60
C MET A 17 -11.24 -20.16 -4.54
N SER A 18 -11.49 -18.99 -3.97
CA SER A 18 -10.98 -17.68 -4.41
C SER A 18 -11.57 -17.04 -5.67
N VAL A 19 -12.84 -16.62 -5.60
CA VAL A 19 -13.20 -15.29 -6.12
C VAL A 19 -12.89 -14.28 -5.02
N PHE A 20 -11.60 -14.09 -4.73
CA PHE A 20 -11.20 -12.79 -4.17
C PHE A 20 -11.30 -11.86 -5.36
N SER A 21 -12.31 -10.98 -5.37
CA SER A 21 -12.29 -9.80 -6.25
C SER A 21 -10.95 -9.11 -6.00
N GLN A 22 -10.01 -9.26 -6.94
CA GLN A 22 -8.74 -8.55 -6.90
C GLN A 22 -9.08 -7.08 -7.17
N ASN A 23 -9.24 -6.31 -6.10
CA ASN A 23 -9.57 -4.91 -6.23
C ASN A 23 -8.31 -4.20 -6.74
N HIS A 24 -8.39 -3.51 -7.88
CA HIS A 24 -7.27 -2.73 -8.38
C HIS A 24 -7.30 -1.34 -7.74
N ALA A 25 -6.14 -0.84 -7.29
CA ALA A 25 -6.01 0.44 -6.59
C ALA A 25 -6.48 1.69 -7.37
N GLY A 26 -6.82 1.57 -8.67
CA GLY A 26 -7.20 2.71 -9.52
C GLY A 26 -6.08 3.72 -9.85
N ILE A 27 -4.87 3.59 -9.28
CA ILE A 27 -3.81 4.61 -9.39
C ILE A 27 -2.94 4.55 -10.66
N LYS A 28 -3.31 3.78 -11.69
CA LYS A 28 -2.42 3.50 -12.83
C LYS A 28 -1.91 4.77 -13.53
N SER A 29 -2.73 5.81 -13.64
CA SER A 29 -2.36 7.10 -14.23
C SER A 29 -1.39 7.93 -13.38
N LEU A 30 -1.22 7.56 -12.11
CA LEU A 30 -0.25 8.16 -11.18
C LEU A 30 1.10 7.44 -11.20
N LEU A 31 1.21 6.34 -11.93
CA LEU A 31 2.45 5.54 -12.04
C LEU A 31 3.17 5.81 -13.36
N ASN A 32 4.49 5.73 -13.35
CA ASN A 32 5.30 5.70 -14.57
C ASN A 32 5.35 4.29 -15.19
N LYS A 33 6.02 4.15 -16.33
CA LYS A 33 6.18 2.87 -17.05
C LYS A 33 6.89 1.77 -16.22
N ASP A 34 7.68 2.17 -15.23
CA ASP A 34 8.42 1.28 -14.34
C ASP A 34 7.64 0.99 -13.04
N SER A 35 6.34 1.32 -13.04
CA SER A 35 5.38 1.17 -11.93
C SER A 35 5.76 1.98 -10.69
N GLU A 36 6.45 3.10 -10.83
CA GLU A 36 6.80 3.99 -9.71
C GLU A 36 5.82 5.16 -9.63
N PHE A 37 5.45 5.57 -8.42
CA PHE A 37 4.59 6.73 -8.22
C PHE A 37 5.29 8.01 -8.72
N ILE A 38 4.60 8.78 -9.54
CA ILE A 38 5.13 10.01 -10.10
C ILE A 38 5.01 11.11 -9.06
N PHE A 39 6.12 11.77 -8.71
CA PHE A 39 6.13 13.01 -7.93
C PHE A 39 6.73 14.18 -8.75
N PRO A 40 6.31 15.43 -8.48
CA PRO A 40 5.25 15.82 -7.53
C PRO A 40 3.83 15.55 -8.09
N GLN A 41 2.82 15.56 -7.21
CA GLN A 41 1.40 15.54 -7.59
C GLN A 41 0.64 16.74 -7.01
N THR A 42 -0.60 16.91 -7.47
CA THR A 42 -1.58 17.83 -6.88
C THR A 42 -2.80 17.04 -6.41
N VAL A 43 -3.51 17.59 -5.44
CA VAL A 43 -4.77 17.03 -4.94
C VAL A 43 -5.76 16.77 -6.08
N GLN A 44 -5.93 17.72 -6.99
CA GLN A 44 -6.88 17.62 -8.11
C GLN A 44 -6.53 16.45 -9.04
N LYS A 45 -5.24 16.20 -9.27
CA LYS A 45 -4.79 15.10 -10.13
C LYS A 45 -4.98 13.73 -9.46
N ILE A 46 -4.80 13.64 -8.14
CA ILE A 46 -5.09 12.42 -7.39
C ILE A 46 -6.60 12.17 -7.36
N GLU A 47 -7.41 13.17 -7.03
CA GLU A 47 -8.88 13.07 -7.03
C GLU A 47 -9.42 12.60 -8.39
N ALA A 48 -8.94 13.18 -9.49
CA ALA A 48 -9.32 12.77 -10.84
C ALA A 48 -8.88 11.34 -11.19
N ALA A 49 -7.70 10.92 -10.74
CA ALA A 49 -7.19 9.57 -10.99
C ALA A 49 -7.97 8.51 -10.20
N LEU A 50 -8.32 8.80 -8.95
CA LEU A 50 -9.02 7.88 -8.06
C LEU A 50 -10.53 7.88 -8.26
N ASN A 51 -11.08 8.92 -8.89
CA ASN A 51 -12.51 9.22 -8.89
C ASN A 51 -13.09 9.23 -7.46
N ALA A 52 -12.33 9.83 -6.53
CA ALA A 52 -12.63 9.88 -5.11
C ALA A 52 -12.45 11.30 -4.59
N LYS A 53 -13.44 11.79 -3.83
CA LYS A 53 -13.38 13.15 -3.26
C LYS A 53 -12.28 13.23 -2.20
N THR A 54 -11.57 14.34 -2.20
CA THR A 54 -10.58 14.64 -1.18
C THR A 54 -11.23 14.93 0.17
N VAL A 55 -10.72 14.30 1.23
CA VAL A 55 -11.02 14.65 2.62
C VAL A 55 -9.80 15.33 3.23
N TYR A 56 -9.97 16.54 3.73
CA TYR A 56 -8.92 17.29 4.40
C TYR A 56 -9.02 17.13 5.91
N TYR A 57 -7.88 17.07 6.59
CA TYR A 57 -7.81 17.09 8.04
C TYR A 57 -6.49 17.73 8.49
N GLU A 58 -6.43 18.13 9.76
CA GLU A 58 -5.23 18.65 10.40
C GLU A 58 -4.87 17.73 11.56
N ASP A 59 -3.58 17.49 11.75
CA ASP A 59 -3.09 16.77 12.93
C ASP A 59 -2.97 17.71 14.15
N ALA A 60 -2.47 17.17 15.26
CA ALA A 60 -2.28 17.95 16.49
C ALA A 60 -1.21 19.06 16.37
N ASN A 61 -0.38 19.03 15.33
CA ASN A 61 0.66 20.00 15.04
C ASN A 61 0.23 21.03 13.97
N GLU A 62 -1.06 21.08 13.63
CA GLU A 62 -1.64 21.92 12.57
C GLU A 62 -1.10 21.60 11.17
N GLU A 63 -0.46 20.43 11.00
CA GLU A 63 -0.04 19.97 9.69
C GLU A 63 -1.27 19.51 8.92
N LYS A 64 -1.39 19.99 7.68
CA LYS A 64 -2.53 19.73 6.82
C LYS A 64 -2.32 18.44 6.04
N TYR A 65 -3.33 17.61 6.04
CA TYR A 65 -3.37 16.36 5.31
C TYR A 65 -4.53 16.32 4.34
N ALA A 66 -4.34 15.52 3.29
CA ALA A 66 -5.40 15.11 2.38
C ALA A 66 -5.45 13.59 2.33
N LYS A 67 -6.67 13.04 2.26
CA LYS A 67 -6.89 11.61 2.07
C LYS A 67 -8.01 11.29 1.10
N TRP A 68 -7.93 10.09 0.52
CA TRP A 68 -8.87 9.54 -0.45
C TRP A 68 -9.10 8.07 -0.16
N LEU A 69 -10.37 7.68 -0.02
CA LEU A 69 -10.76 6.27 -0.01
C LEU A 69 -11.16 5.87 -1.43
N THR A 70 -10.40 4.95 -2.01
CA THR A 70 -10.69 4.43 -3.37
C THR A 70 -11.87 3.46 -3.34
N ASN A 71 -12.50 3.23 -4.49
CA ASN A 71 -13.53 2.20 -4.66
C ASN A 71 -13.00 0.78 -4.36
N SER A 72 -11.67 0.58 -4.34
CA SER A 72 -11.02 -0.68 -4.00
C SER A 72 -10.94 -0.95 -2.49
N GLY A 73 -11.25 0.06 -1.66
CA GLY A 73 -11.09 0.06 -0.21
C GLY A 73 -9.68 0.44 0.26
N LEU A 74 -8.75 0.73 -0.66
CA LEU A 74 -7.45 1.32 -0.34
C LEU A 74 -7.62 2.79 0.04
N GLU A 75 -7.05 3.20 1.16
CA GLU A 75 -6.90 4.60 1.53
C GLU A 75 -5.53 5.10 1.07
N LEU A 76 -5.53 6.31 0.50
CA LEU A 76 -4.34 7.08 0.21
C LEU A 76 -4.37 8.32 1.08
N TYR A 77 -3.24 8.69 1.65
CA TYR A 77 -3.12 9.95 2.38
C TYR A 77 -1.73 10.56 2.25
N THR A 78 -1.65 11.87 2.49
CA THR A 78 -0.41 12.67 2.36
C THR A 78 -0.50 13.92 3.23
N SER A 79 0.64 14.39 3.74
CA SER A 79 0.75 15.79 4.15
C SER A 79 0.69 16.72 2.93
N LEU A 80 0.27 17.96 3.13
CA LEU A 80 0.21 19.00 2.11
C LEU A 80 1.38 19.96 2.31
N GLY A 81 2.39 19.83 1.45
CA GLY A 81 3.53 20.74 1.43
C GLY A 81 3.16 22.14 0.93
N LYS A 82 4.18 23.01 0.80
CA LYS A 82 4.01 24.38 0.31
C LYS A 82 3.27 24.40 -1.04
N GLY A 83 2.21 25.21 -1.11
CA GLY A 83 1.37 25.32 -2.31
C GLY A 83 0.53 24.08 -2.61
N ASN A 84 0.25 23.23 -1.60
CA ASN A 84 -0.47 21.96 -1.74
C ASN A 84 0.22 20.97 -2.68
N THR A 85 1.55 21.05 -2.78
CA THR A 85 2.36 20.11 -3.55
C THR A 85 2.52 18.82 -2.78
N ILE A 86 2.27 17.69 -3.45
CA ILE A 86 2.38 16.35 -2.87
C ILE A 86 3.73 15.74 -3.27
N ASN A 87 4.59 15.54 -2.28
CA ASN A 87 5.93 14.96 -2.40
C ASN A 87 6.10 13.66 -1.60
N GLU A 88 5.06 13.27 -0.89
CA GLU A 88 4.92 11.99 -0.24
C GLU A 88 3.53 11.42 -0.50
N ILE A 89 3.35 10.13 -0.32
CA ILE A 89 2.05 9.48 -0.37
C ILE A 89 2.14 8.17 0.41
N PHE A 90 1.11 7.89 1.17
CA PHE A 90 0.97 6.72 1.99
C PHE A 90 -0.24 5.92 1.53
N PHE A 91 -0.14 4.59 1.64
CA PHE A 91 -1.16 3.65 1.25
C PHE A 91 -1.37 2.64 2.38
N ASP A 92 -2.61 2.48 2.78
CA ASP A 92 -3.04 1.49 3.76
C ASP A 92 -4.47 1.02 3.46
N ILE A 93 -4.95 0.09 4.27
CA ILE A 93 -6.35 -0.31 4.29
C ILE A 93 -6.88 0.12 5.65
N PRO A 94 -7.96 0.91 5.71
CA PRO A 94 -8.61 1.26 6.98
C PRO A 94 -8.90 0.01 7.81
N GLU A 95 -8.74 0.12 9.14
CA GLU A 95 -8.78 -1.01 10.07
C GLU A 95 -10.00 -1.94 9.83
N ASP A 96 -9.80 -3.23 10.13
CA ASP A 96 -10.78 -4.34 10.04
C ASP A 96 -11.14 -4.89 8.63
N GLN A 97 -10.57 -4.35 7.54
CA GLN A 97 -10.89 -4.84 6.20
C GLN A 97 -9.88 -5.87 5.65
N ALA A 98 -10.36 -7.10 5.42
CA ALA A 98 -9.58 -8.17 4.79
C ALA A 98 -9.55 -8.06 3.25
N LEU A 99 -9.13 -6.90 2.72
CA LEU A 99 -9.10 -6.63 1.28
C LEU A 99 -7.74 -6.93 0.67
N VAL A 100 -7.71 -7.53 -0.52
CA VAL A 100 -6.48 -7.67 -1.31
C VAL A 100 -6.53 -6.63 -2.43
N VAL A 101 -5.59 -5.69 -2.42
CA VAL A 101 -5.57 -4.58 -3.40
C VAL A 101 -4.31 -4.63 -4.25
N GLU A 102 -4.48 -4.83 -5.55
CA GLU A 102 -3.42 -4.89 -6.55
C GLU A 102 -3.14 -3.52 -7.18
N GLY A 103 -2.02 -3.41 -7.91
CA GLY A 103 -1.68 -2.22 -8.66
C GLY A 103 -1.03 -1.09 -7.84
N LEU A 104 -0.44 -1.43 -6.69
CA LEU A 104 0.40 -0.50 -5.93
C LEU A 104 1.71 -0.21 -6.65
N PRO A 105 2.41 0.88 -6.27
CA PRO A 105 3.77 1.14 -6.74
C PRO A 105 4.69 -0.07 -6.57
N PHE A 106 5.64 -0.19 -7.50
CA PHE A 106 6.56 -1.30 -7.65
C PHE A 106 5.90 -2.66 -7.91
N ASN A 107 4.65 -2.69 -8.37
CA ASN A 107 3.86 -3.92 -8.54
C ASN A 107 3.74 -4.69 -7.22
N LEU A 108 3.45 -3.97 -6.13
CA LEU A 108 3.11 -4.55 -4.84
C LEU A 108 1.60 -4.81 -4.76
N VAL A 109 1.20 -5.68 -3.84
CA VAL A 109 -0.19 -6.01 -3.56
C VAL A 109 -0.42 -5.95 -2.06
N MET A 110 -1.35 -5.09 -1.63
CA MET A 110 -1.73 -4.98 -0.23
C MET A 110 -2.35 -6.29 0.26
N ASN A 111 -2.03 -6.70 1.49
CA ASN A 111 -2.49 -7.93 2.14
C ASN A 111 -2.10 -9.24 1.40
N LYS A 112 -1.16 -9.19 0.46
CA LYS A 112 -0.68 -10.37 -0.29
C LYS A 112 0.83 -10.41 -0.46
N THR A 113 1.46 -9.28 -0.79
CA THR A 113 2.92 -9.23 -0.93
C THR A 113 3.58 -9.53 0.41
N THR A 114 4.59 -10.41 0.39
CA THR A 114 5.29 -10.85 1.61
C THR A 114 6.59 -10.10 1.87
N LEU A 115 7.05 -10.11 3.12
CA LEU A 115 8.37 -9.61 3.49
C LEU A 115 9.49 -10.31 2.70
N LYS A 116 9.42 -11.64 2.57
CA LYS A 116 10.43 -12.44 1.85
C LYS A 116 10.53 -12.04 0.39
N GLU A 117 9.38 -11.93 -0.28
CA GLU A 117 9.30 -11.48 -1.68
C GLU A 117 9.88 -10.07 -1.84
N SER A 118 9.50 -9.15 -0.96
CA SER A 118 9.96 -7.76 -0.99
C SER A 118 11.46 -7.65 -0.74
N ALA A 119 11.99 -8.36 0.26
CA ALA A 119 13.41 -8.38 0.56
C ALA A 119 14.25 -8.91 -0.63
N ALA A 120 13.78 -9.97 -1.29
CA ALA A 120 14.42 -10.47 -2.49
C ALA A 120 14.38 -9.43 -3.64
N LYS A 121 13.19 -8.88 -3.91
CA LYS A 121 12.93 -7.93 -5.01
C LYS A 121 13.73 -6.63 -4.87
N PHE A 122 13.88 -6.13 -3.65
CA PHE A 122 14.54 -4.84 -3.37
C PHE A 122 15.97 -4.97 -2.81
N SER A 123 16.52 -6.18 -2.75
CA SER A 123 17.91 -6.44 -2.31
C SER A 123 18.95 -5.58 -3.05
N LYS A 124 18.78 -5.39 -4.37
CA LYS A 124 19.61 -4.53 -5.23
C LYS A 124 19.60 -3.04 -4.85
N TYR A 125 18.68 -2.62 -3.98
CA TYR A 125 18.55 -1.24 -3.49
C TYR A 125 19.00 -1.10 -2.03
N ALA A 126 19.86 -2.02 -1.56
CA ALA A 126 20.37 -2.07 -0.20
C ALA A 126 19.23 -2.01 0.86
N ALA A 127 18.14 -2.73 0.57
CA ALA A 127 16.96 -2.75 1.44
C ALA A 127 17.33 -3.22 2.85
N LYS A 128 16.84 -2.50 3.86
CA LYS A 128 17.06 -2.80 5.28
C LYS A 128 15.75 -3.28 5.90
N THR A 129 15.82 -4.40 6.62
CA THR A 129 14.68 -4.91 7.40
C THR A 129 14.92 -4.65 8.88
N GLN A 130 13.91 -4.17 9.58
CA GLN A 130 13.90 -3.91 11.02
C GLN A 130 12.63 -4.51 11.62
N LYS A 131 12.71 -5.04 12.85
CA LYS A 131 11.52 -5.47 13.57
C LYS A 131 10.72 -4.26 14.04
N MET A 132 9.39 -4.38 13.99
CA MET A 132 8.49 -3.38 14.57
C MET A 132 8.46 -3.55 16.09
N GLU A 133 8.38 -2.43 16.80
CA GLU A 133 8.27 -2.42 18.27
C GLU A 133 6.86 -2.84 18.72
N GLU A 134 6.74 -3.33 19.96
CA GLU A 134 5.48 -3.79 20.55
C GLU A 134 4.41 -2.70 20.63
N GLY A 135 4.79 -1.43 20.75
CA GLY A 135 3.87 -0.28 20.79
C GLY A 135 3.49 0.29 19.43
N SER A 136 3.93 -0.32 18.33
CA SER A 136 3.66 0.18 16.98
C SER A 136 2.29 -0.26 16.44
N THR A 137 1.87 0.29 15.29
CA THR A 137 0.64 -0.12 14.59
C THR A 137 0.61 -1.61 14.23
N PHE A 138 1.78 -2.25 14.04
CA PHE A 138 1.88 -3.67 13.71
C PHE A 138 2.89 -4.39 14.63
N PRO A 139 2.53 -4.66 15.90
CA PRO A 139 3.40 -5.35 16.85
C PRO A 139 3.85 -6.72 16.33
N GLY A 140 5.11 -7.08 16.57
CA GLY A 140 5.74 -8.31 16.04
C GLY A 140 6.00 -8.32 14.53
N GLY A 141 5.51 -7.32 13.81
CA GLY A 141 5.71 -7.10 12.38
C GLY A 141 7.13 -6.71 12.00
N SER A 142 7.30 -6.29 10.75
CA SER A 142 8.61 -5.85 10.22
C SER A 142 8.46 -4.63 9.33
N LYS A 143 9.45 -3.75 9.36
CA LYS A 143 9.61 -2.61 8.45
C LYS A 143 10.73 -2.90 7.48
N LEU A 144 10.48 -2.73 6.18
CA LEU A 144 11.50 -2.79 5.14
C LEU A 144 11.62 -1.41 4.49
N THR A 145 12.84 -0.85 4.48
CA THR A 145 13.12 0.44 3.85
C THR A 145 14.14 0.29 2.73
N PHE A 146 13.96 1.03 1.64
CA PHE A 146 14.91 1.08 0.54
C PHE A 146 14.82 2.41 -0.21
N LYS A 147 15.87 2.72 -0.99
CA LYS A 147 15.88 3.88 -1.89
C LYS A 147 16.00 3.42 -3.33
N LYS A 148 15.03 3.80 -4.17
CA LYS A 148 15.07 3.59 -5.61
C LYS A 148 15.02 4.94 -6.31
N GLY A 149 16.13 5.34 -6.92
CA GLY A 149 16.25 6.68 -7.52
C GLY A 149 16.02 7.78 -6.48
N LYS A 150 14.99 8.62 -6.71
CA LYS A 150 14.58 9.69 -5.79
C LYS A 150 13.57 9.27 -4.72
N HIS A 151 13.05 8.04 -4.78
CA HIS A 151 12.02 7.56 -3.87
C HIS A 151 12.66 6.86 -2.68
N TYR A 152 12.35 7.34 -1.48
CA TYR A 152 12.46 6.55 -0.26
C TYR A 152 11.16 5.80 -0.06
N ALA A 153 11.26 4.50 0.11
CA ALA A 153 10.11 3.63 0.30
C ALA A 153 10.18 2.95 1.66
N THR A 154 9.04 2.95 2.36
CA THR A 154 8.83 2.25 3.62
C THR A 154 7.70 1.26 3.45
N LEU A 155 7.97 -0.02 3.65
CA LEU A 155 6.98 -1.10 3.67
C LEU A 155 6.82 -1.58 5.11
N ILE A 156 5.60 -1.70 5.61
CA ILE A 156 5.34 -2.34 6.91
C ILE A 156 4.52 -3.60 6.68
N PHE A 157 4.98 -4.68 7.33
CA PHE A 157 4.39 -6.00 7.30
C PHE A 157 3.89 -6.37 8.69
N ASP A 158 2.73 -7.02 8.77
CA ASP A 158 2.20 -7.54 10.02
C ASP A 158 2.99 -8.77 10.55
N SER A 159 2.55 -9.32 11.67
CA SER A 159 3.13 -10.54 12.26
C SER A 159 3.00 -11.78 11.37
N LYS A 160 2.12 -11.77 10.36
CA LYS A 160 1.98 -12.79 9.32
C LYS A 160 2.87 -12.51 8.10
N ASN A 161 3.71 -11.48 8.16
CA ASN A 161 4.60 -11.00 7.09
C ASN A 161 3.86 -10.53 5.83
N LEU A 162 2.61 -10.08 5.94
CA LEU A 162 1.84 -9.53 4.83
C LEU A 162 1.95 -8.00 4.82
N LEU A 163 2.13 -7.41 3.63
CA LEU A 163 2.19 -5.96 3.45
C LEU A 163 0.89 -5.31 3.91
N ARG A 164 0.98 -4.39 4.87
CA ARG A 164 -0.16 -3.60 5.39
C ARG A 164 -0.03 -2.11 5.12
N PHE A 165 1.17 -1.65 4.80
CA PHE A 165 1.46 -0.24 4.60
C PHE A 165 2.56 -0.05 3.56
N LEU A 166 2.38 0.96 2.71
CA LEU A 166 3.41 1.49 1.81
C LEU A 166 3.48 3.00 1.99
N GLY A 167 4.66 3.53 2.29
CA GLY A 167 4.96 4.96 2.25
C GLY A 167 6.01 5.27 1.19
N LEU A 168 5.80 6.33 0.45
CA LEU A 168 6.73 6.85 -0.54
C LEU A 168 6.99 8.33 -0.27
N THR A 169 8.26 8.73 -0.19
CA THR A 169 8.65 10.13 0.00
C THR A 169 9.78 10.49 -0.97
N THR A 170 9.88 11.77 -1.36
CA THR A 170 11.07 12.28 -2.09
C THR A 170 12.16 12.81 -1.16
N GLU A 171 11.81 13.12 0.08
CA GLU A 171 12.71 13.62 1.11
C GLU A 171 13.07 12.51 2.09
N PHE A 172 14.30 12.53 2.58
CA PHE A 172 14.76 11.55 3.56
C PHE A 172 14.11 11.86 4.91
N ILE A 173 13.17 11.01 5.34
CA ILE A 173 12.71 11.00 6.73
C ILE A 173 13.74 10.18 7.53
N GLY A 174 14.60 10.88 8.27
CA GLY A 174 15.56 10.23 9.17
C GLY A 174 14.86 9.49 10.32
N PRO A 175 15.53 8.54 10.97
CA PRO A 175 15.00 7.95 12.20
C PRO A 175 14.86 9.06 13.27
N GLY A 176 13.63 9.40 13.64
CA GLY A 176 13.35 10.40 14.69
C GLY A 176 12.40 11.52 14.31
N VAL A 177 11.80 11.52 13.11
CA VAL A 177 10.66 12.38 12.80
C VAL A 177 9.40 11.55 13.01
N ASN A 178 8.88 11.62 14.24
CA ASN A 178 7.53 11.21 14.65
C ASN A 178 6.85 12.46 15.20
#